data_AF-A0A2P1BP73-F1
#
_entry.id   AF-A0A2P1BP73-F1
#
_cell.length_a   1.000
_cell.length_b   1.000
_cell.length_c   1.000
_cell.angle_alpha   90.00
_cell.angle_beta   90.00
_cell.angle_gamma   90.00
#
_symmetry.space_group_name_H-M   'P 1'
#
loop_
_entity.id
_entity.type
_entity.pdbx_description
1 polymer ?
#
loop_
_entity_poly.entity_id
_entity_poly.type
_entity_poly.pdbx_seq_one_letter_code
_entity_poly.pdbx_strand_id
1 'polypeptide(L)'
;MDLTGPVLTGFDINARSDNAEDEGETPVLQPVGAGGGGVAGDKPKFVKEIIERLNSLFGEATPIRDQVAFVNQIFSIAGESDVVMAQVESNTREQAMKGNLPGAVQQAVVRALSSHQKLATRAQV
;
A
#
# COMPACT_ATOMS: atom_id res chain seq x y z
N MET A 1 -28.00 -9.67 26.18
CA MET A 1 -26.76 -10.26 25.64
C MET A 1 -25.70 -10.10 26.71
N ASP A 2 -25.35 -11.20 27.36
CA ASP A 2 -24.35 -11.27 28.44
C ASP A 2 -22.95 -11.28 27.81
N LEU A 3 -22.03 -10.48 28.34
CA LEU A 3 -20.68 -10.26 27.81
C LEU A 3 -19.60 -10.85 28.73
N THR A 4 -19.90 -11.95 29.40
CA THR A 4 -18.92 -12.68 30.21
C THR A 4 -18.15 -13.70 29.37
N GLY A 5 -16.91 -13.33 29.02
CA GLY A 5 -15.83 -14.29 28.72
C GLY A 5 -15.36 -14.29 27.28
N PRO A 6 -14.19 -13.68 27.04
CA PRO A 6 -13.06 -14.53 26.73
C PRO A 6 -11.94 -14.31 27.75
N VAL A 7 -11.67 -15.35 28.55
CA VAL A 7 -10.50 -15.41 29.42
C VAL A 7 -9.30 -15.75 28.54
N LEU A 8 -8.36 -14.82 28.39
CA LEU A 8 -7.03 -15.12 27.83
C LEU A 8 -6.28 -15.98 28.85
N THR A 9 -6.35 -17.30 28.71
CA THR A 9 -5.49 -18.22 29.45
C THR A 9 -4.13 -18.29 28.74
N GLY A 10 -3.07 -17.80 29.39
CA GLY A 10 -1.69 -17.96 28.88
C GLY A 10 -0.71 -16.81 29.17
N PHE A 11 -1.15 -15.69 29.74
CA PHE A 11 -0.27 -14.57 30.10
C PHE A 11 -0.48 -14.16 31.56
N ASP A 12 0.60 -14.19 32.36
CA ASP A 12 0.62 -13.60 33.70
C ASP A 12 0.89 -12.09 33.62
N ILE A 13 -0.02 -11.28 34.16
CA ILE A 13 0.17 -9.83 34.29
C ILE A 13 0.78 -9.55 35.66
N ASN A 14 2.06 -9.19 35.71
CA ASN A 14 2.72 -8.76 36.93
C ASN A 14 2.63 -7.24 37.08
N ALA A 15 2.16 -6.76 38.23
CA ALA A 15 2.21 -5.35 38.58
C ALA A 15 3.69 -4.92 38.73
N ARG A 16 4.10 -3.90 37.98
CA ARG A 16 5.43 -3.30 38.14
C ARG A 16 5.43 -2.47 39.42
N SER A 17 6.33 -2.79 40.35
CA SER A 17 6.61 -1.97 41.52
C SER A 17 7.26 -0.66 41.08
N ASP A 18 6.57 0.47 41.28
CA ASP A 18 7.15 1.81 41.24
C ASP A 18 8.11 1.96 42.43
N ASN A 19 9.37 1.60 42.22
CA ASN A 19 10.48 2.10 43.02
C ASN A 19 11.02 3.32 42.28
N ALA A 20 10.57 4.50 42.69
CA ALA A 20 11.07 5.77 42.22
C ALA A 20 12.27 6.18 43.08
N GLU A 21 13.50 5.86 42.66
CA GLU A 21 14.72 6.63 42.94
C GLU A 21 15.76 6.35 41.84
N ASP A 22 15.82 7.23 40.84
CA ASP A 22 17.04 7.51 40.07
C ASP A 22 17.04 9.01 39.73
N GLU A 23 17.77 9.79 40.52
CA GLU A 23 18.14 11.17 40.21
C GLU A 23 19.14 11.15 39.04
N GLY A 24 18.63 11.25 37.82
CA GLY A 24 19.46 11.34 36.62
C GLY A 24 18.61 11.73 35.42
N GLU A 25 18.45 13.04 35.21
CA GLU A 25 17.96 13.71 33.99
C GLU A 25 17.02 12.89 33.09
N THR A 26 15.72 13.07 33.30
CA THR A 26 14.74 12.74 32.26
C THR A 26 15.16 13.43 30.95
N PRO A 27 15.41 12.70 29.86
CA PRO A 27 15.76 13.33 28.61
C PRO A 27 14.52 14.06 28.11
N VAL A 28 14.48 15.36 28.34
CA VAL A 28 13.40 16.22 27.85
C VAL A 28 13.48 16.17 26.33
N LEU A 29 12.53 15.47 25.70
CA LEU A 29 12.43 15.48 24.25
C LEU A 29 12.10 16.92 23.84
N GLN A 30 13.03 17.54 23.10
CA GLN A 30 12.78 18.84 22.52
C GLN A 30 11.54 18.74 21.62
N PRO A 31 10.62 19.71 21.68
CA PRO A 31 9.50 19.73 20.75
C PRO A 31 10.08 19.75 19.34
N VAL A 32 9.61 18.82 18.49
CA VAL A 32 9.78 18.94 17.04
C VAL A 32 9.27 20.34 16.70
N GLY A 33 10.19 21.22 16.29
CA GLY A 33 9.86 22.59 15.91
C GLY A 33 8.80 22.61 14.82
N ALA A 34 8.29 23.79 14.47
CA ALA A 34 7.32 23.97 13.39
C ALA A 34 7.92 23.58 12.03
N GLY A 35 8.09 22.27 11.81
CA GLY A 35 8.39 21.64 10.54
C GLY A 35 7.12 21.50 9.72
N GLY A 36 6.29 22.54 9.70
CA GLY A 36 5.25 22.76 8.70
C GLY A 36 5.88 23.27 7.40
N GLY A 37 6.98 22.64 6.98
CA GLY A 37 7.55 22.85 5.66
C GLY A 37 6.94 21.82 4.73
N GLY A 38 5.67 21.99 4.36
CA GLY A 38 5.08 21.24 3.27
C GLY A 38 5.97 21.45 2.04
N VAL A 39 6.76 20.43 1.72
CA VAL A 39 7.78 20.50 0.67
C VAL A 39 7.05 20.62 -0.67
N ALA A 40 6.83 21.85 -1.12
CA ALA A 40 6.29 22.17 -2.43
C ALA A 40 7.24 21.76 -3.58
N GLY A 41 8.33 21.03 -3.29
CA GLY A 41 9.39 20.65 -4.22
C GLY A 41 9.41 19.18 -4.66
N ASP A 42 8.58 18.29 -4.11
CA ASP A 42 8.69 16.85 -4.38
C ASP A 42 7.76 16.32 -5.49
N LYS A 43 6.76 17.09 -5.92
CA LYS A 43 5.90 16.71 -7.05
C LYS A 43 6.69 16.33 -8.31
N PRO A 44 7.65 17.13 -8.81
CA PRO A 44 8.41 16.76 -10.01
C PRO A 44 9.32 15.55 -9.81
N LYS A 45 9.86 15.34 -8.59
CA LYS A 45 10.69 14.15 -8.30
C LYS A 45 9.86 12.88 -8.24
N PHE A 46 8.70 12.94 -7.58
CA PHE A 46 7.77 11.82 -7.47
C PHE A 46 7.24 11.39 -8.85
N VAL A 47 6.88 12.35 -9.70
CA VAL A 47 6.44 12.05 -11.08
C VAL A 47 7.56 11.41 -11.89
N LYS A 48 8.81 11.89 -11.74
CA LYS A 48 9.96 11.30 -12.42
C LYS A 48 10.20 9.85 -11.99
N GLU A 49 10.12 9.56 -10.69
CA GLU A 49 10.25 8.21 -10.16
C GLU A 49 9.14 7.27 -10.67
N ILE A 50 7.90 7.75 -10.76
CA ILE A 50 6.81 7.00 -11.37
C ILE A 50 7.14 6.67 -12.83
N ILE A 51 7.58 7.67 -13.62
CA ILE A 51 7.93 7.46 -15.03
C ILE A 51 9.06 6.45 -15.19
N GLU A 52 10.12 6.55 -14.38
CA GLU A 52 11.24 5.60 -14.41
C GLU A 52 10.80 4.17 -14.09
N ARG A 53 9.96 4.00 -13.07
CA ARG A 53 9.40 2.68 -12.70
C ARG A 53 8.52 2.13 -13.81
N LEU A 54 7.67 2.96 -14.43
CA LEU A 54 6.82 2.51 -15.52
C LEU A 54 7.64 2.15 -16.77
N ASN A 55 8.66 2.94 -17.12
CA ASN A 55 9.58 2.63 -18.22
C ASN A 55 10.36 1.32 -17.96
N SER A 56 10.76 1.05 -16.71
CA SER A 56 11.40 -0.22 -16.35
C SER A 56 10.45 -1.43 -16.52
N LEU A 57 9.14 -1.24 -16.41
CA LEU A 57 8.14 -2.32 -16.50
C LEU A 57 7.66 -2.56 -17.93
N PHE A 58 7.50 -1.49 -18.73
CA PHE A 58 6.89 -1.54 -20.06
C PHE A 58 7.86 -1.27 -21.21
N GLY A 59 9.12 -0.95 -20.91
CA GLY A 59 10.14 -0.53 -21.86
C GLY A 59 9.99 0.92 -22.30
N GLU A 60 11.10 1.55 -22.69
CA GLU A 60 11.16 2.96 -23.11
C GLU A 60 10.37 3.26 -24.39
N ALA A 61 10.00 2.23 -25.15
CA ALA A 61 9.25 2.36 -26.40
C ALA A 61 7.74 2.63 -26.20
N THR A 62 7.21 2.40 -25.00
CA THR A 62 5.78 2.58 -24.71
C THR A 62 5.50 4.00 -24.26
N PRO A 63 4.57 4.76 -24.87
CA PRO A 63 4.22 6.11 -24.40
C PRO A 63 3.74 6.11 -22.95
N ILE A 64 4.17 7.09 -22.15
CA ILE A 64 3.81 7.20 -20.72
C ILE A 64 2.30 7.21 -20.49
N ARG A 65 1.53 7.85 -21.38
CA ARG A 65 0.05 7.89 -21.27
C ARG A 65 -0.56 6.50 -21.35
N ASP A 66 0.00 5.63 -22.19
CA ASP A 66 -0.47 4.26 -22.37
C ASP A 66 -0.09 3.40 -21.16
N GLN A 67 1.09 3.61 -20.60
CA GLN A 67 1.53 2.96 -19.35
C GLN A 67 0.59 3.32 -18.18
N VAL A 68 0.23 4.60 -18.03
CA VAL A 68 -0.70 5.07 -16.99
C VAL A 68 -2.10 4.49 -17.20
N ALA A 69 -2.60 4.49 -18.43
CA ALA A 69 -3.91 3.90 -18.75
C ALA A 69 -3.95 2.41 -18.37
N PHE A 70 -2.88 1.67 -18.69
CA PHE A 70 -2.78 0.26 -18.37
C PHE A 70 -2.71 -0.02 -16.85
N VAL A 71 -1.94 0.77 -16.10
CA VAL A 71 -1.89 0.65 -14.63
C VAL A 71 -3.24 0.95 -14.00
N ASN A 72 -3.94 1.98 -14.46
CA ASN A 72 -5.30 2.28 -13.98
C ASN A 72 -6.28 1.15 -14.28
N GLN A 73 -6.16 0.49 -15.43
CA GLN A 73 -6.97 -0.67 -15.75
C GLN A 73 -6.68 -1.85 -14.82
N ILE A 74 -5.40 -2.12 -14.50
CA ILE A 74 -5.01 -3.15 -13.52
C ILE A 74 -5.61 -2.82 -12.15
N PHE A 75 -5.49 -1.58 -11.70
CA PHE A 75 -6.04 -1.12 -10.43
C PHE A 75 -7.56 -1.35 -10.37
N SER A 76 -8.29 -0.93 -11.40
CA SER A 76 -9.73 -1.13 -11.48
C SER A 76 -10.12 -2.62 -11.42
N ILE A 77 -9.41 -3.50 -12.14
CA ILE A 77 -9.71 -4.94 -12.14
C ILE A 77 -9.37 -5.59 -10.80
N ALA A 78 -8.20 -5.29 -10.24
CA ALA A 78 -7.79 -5.84 -8.94
C ALA A 78 -8.73 -5.38 -7.81
N GLY A 79 -9.25 -4.16 -7.92
CA GLY A 79 -10.21 -3.59 -6.99
C GLY A 79 -11.63 -4.15 -7.11
N GLU A 80 -11.94 -4.99 -8.10
CA GLU A 80 -13.21 -5.73 -8.15
C GLU A 80 -13.32 -6.78 -7.03
N SER A 81 -12.22 -7.13 -6.36
CA SER A 81 -12.20 -8.09 -5.26
C SER A 81 -12.31 -7.40 -3.90
N ASP A 82 -13.44 -7.59 -3.21
CA ASP A 82 -13.68 -7.06 -1.86
C ASP A 82 -12.60 -7.49 -0.86
N VAL A 83 -12.09 -8.72 -0.99
CA VAL A 83 -11.01 -9.24 -0.13
C VAL A 83 -9.71 -8.47 -0.35
N VAL A 84 -9.39 -8.17 -1.60
CA VAL A 84 -8.17 -7.42 -1.95
C VAL A 84 -8.30 -5.97 -1.48
N MET A 85 -9.47 -5.36 -1.65
CA MET A 85 -9.72 -4.00 -1.18
C MET A 85 -9.64 -3.91 0.34
N ALA A 86 -10.26 -4.85 1.07
CA ALA A 86 -10.11 -4.94 2.52
C ALA A 86 -8.64 -5.12 2.95
N GLN A 87 -7.85 -5.90 2.19
CA GLN A 87 -6.44 -6.06 2.48
C GLN A 87 -5.64 -4.76 2.33
N VAL A 88 -5.91 -4.00 1.26
CA VAL A 88 -5.25 -2.73 0.98
C VAL A 88 -5.64 -1.65 2.00
N GLU A 89 -6.91 -1.61 2.41
CA GLU A 89 -7.41 -0.61 3.36
C GLU A 89 -7.02 -0.90 4.81
N SER A 90 -6.97 -2.18 5.19
CA SER A 90 -6.85 -2.56 6.61
C SER A 90 -5.46 -3.04 7.03
N ASN A 91 -4.52 -3.25 6.10
CA ASN A 91 -3.21 -3.83 6.41
C ASN A 91 -2.05 -2.96 5.93
N THR A 92 -0.85 -3.18 6.49
CA THR A 92 0.36 -2.55 5.95
C THR A 92 0.68 -3.11 4.57
N ARG A 93 1.50 -2.36 3.81
CA ARG A 93 1.98 -2.80 2.49
C ARG A 93 2.61 -4.19 2.55
N GLU A 94 3.49 -4.44 3.52
CA GLU A 94 4.21 -5.71 3.64
C GLU A 94 3.26 -6.89 3.91
N GLN A 95 2.17 -6.65 4.64
CA GLN A 95 1.15 -7.65 4.91
C GLN A 95 0.28 -7.91 3.68
N ALA A 96 -0.19 -6.85 3.01
CA ALA A 96 -0.96 -6.99 1.78
C ALA A 96 -0.15 -7.73 0.69
N MET A 97 1.15 -7.45 0.58
CA MET A 97 2.06 -8.13 -0.36
C MET A 97 2.35 -9.60 -0.02
N LYS A 98 2.00 -10.07 1.18
CA LYS A 98 2.02 -11.49 1.54
C LYS A 98 0.64 -12.16 1.43
N GLY A 99 -0.40 -11.37 1.18
CA GLY A 99 -1.79 -11.81 1.08
C GLY A 99 -2.22 -12.10 -0.36
N ASN A 100 -3.47 -11.76 -0.68
CA ASN A 100 -4.08 -12.03 -1.98
C ASN A 100 -3.77 -10.95 -3.02
N LEU A 101 -3.28 -9.77 -2.59
CA LEU A 101 -2.99 -8.64 -3.46
C LEU A 101 -2.05 -8.99 -4.64
N PRO A 102 -0.91 -9.69 -4.46
CA PRO A 102 -0.03 -10.00 -5.60
C PRO A 102 -0.71 -10.89 -6.66
N GLY A 103 -1.47 -11.89 -6.22
CA GLY A 103 -2.20 -12.78 -7.12
C GLY A 103 -3.30 -12.06 -7.88
N ALA A 104 -4.03 -11.18 -7.21
CA ALA A 104 -5.07 -10.35 -7.83
C ALA A 104 -4.49 -9.39 -8.88
N VAL A 105 -3.36 -8.75 -8.59
CA VAL A 105 -2.65 -7.90 -9.56
C VAL A 105 -2.20 -8.71 -10.77
N GLN A 106 -1.65 -9.91 -10.58
CA GLN A 106 -1.24 -10.77 -11.70
C GLN A 106 -2.44 -11.19 -12.57
N GLN A 107 -3.55 -11.58 -11.96
CA GLN A 107 -4.78 -11.90 -12.71
C GLN A 107 -5.33 -10.67 -13.45
N ALA A 108 -5.28 -9.50 -12.83
CA ALA A 108 -5.68 -8.24 -13.44
C ALA A 108 -4.84 -7.90 -14.69
N VAL A 109 -3.52 -8.11 -14.64
CA VAL A 109 -2.63 -7.96 -15.80
C VAL A 109 -3.05 -8.89 -16.95
N VAL A 110 -3.25 -10.18 -16.67
CA VAL A 110 -3.64 -11.17 -17.69
C VAL A 110 -4.99 -10.82 -18.32
N ARG A 111 -5.96 -10.40 -17.51
CA ARG A 111 -7.28 -9.98 -17.97
C ARG A 111 -7.20 -8.69 -18.81
N ALA A 112 -6.41 -7.71 -18.40
CA ALA A 112 -6.22 -6.46 -19.13
C ALA A 112 -5.64 -6.73 -20.53
N LEU A 113 -4.58 -7.54 -20.62
CA LEU A 113 -3.98 -7.95 -21.90
C LEU A 113 -4.98 -8.68 -22.81
N SER A 114 -5.69 -9.66 -22.25
CA SER A 114 -6.69 -10.43 -22.99
C SER A 114 -7.84 -9.55 -23.50
N SER A 115 -8.25 -8.57 -22.71
CA SER A 115 -9.28 -7.60 -23.10
C SER A 115 -8.80 -6.73 -24.26
N HIS A 116 -7.56 -6.22 -24.17
CA HIS A 116 -6.98 -5.37 -25.21
C HIS A 116 -6.82 -6.12 -26.55
N GLN A 117 -6.35 -7.37 -26.51
CA GLN A 117 -6.25 -8.23 -27.70
C GLN A 117 -7.63 -8.46 -28.34
N LYS A 118 -8.66 -8.80 -27.55
CA LYS A 118 -10.03 -8.98 -28.06
C LYS A 118 -10.60 -7.73 -28.70
N LEU A 119 -10.38 -6.56 -28.10
CA LEU A 119 -10.82 -5.28 -28.64
C LEU A 119 -10.09 -4.97 -29.96
N ALA A 120 -8.78 -5.16 -30.01
CA ALA A 120 -7.99 -4.97 -31.22
C ALA A 120 -8.48 -5.86 -32.37
N THR A 121 -8.72 -7.15 -32.10
CA THR A 121 -9.27 -8.07 -33.12
C THR A 121 -10.65 -7.63 -33.61
N ARG A 122 -11.53 -7.17 -32.70
CA ARG A 122 -12.88 -6.71 -33.08
C ARG A 122 -12.89 -5.38 -33.83
N ALA A 123 -11.95 -4.49 -33.56
CA ALA A 123 -11.83 -3.21 -34.25
C ALA A 123 -11.22 -3.33 -35.66
N GLN A 124 -10.65 -4.49 -35.99
CA GLN A 124 -10.08 -4.81 -37.31
C GLN A 124 -11.09 -5.48 -38.26
N VAL A 125 -12.35 -5.66 -37.83
CA VAL A 125 -13.45 -6.27 -38.59
C VAL A 125 -14.53 -5.23 -38.85
#